data_AF-A0A1F8SA06-F1
#
_entry.id   AF-A0A1F8SA06-F1
#
_cell.length_a   1.000
_cell.length_b   1.000
_cell.length_c   1.000
_cell.angle_alpha   90.00
_cell.angle_beta   90.00
_cell.angle_gamma   90.00
#
_symmetry.space_group_name_H-M   'P 1'
#
loop_
_entity.id
_entity.type
_entity.pdbx_description
1 polymer ?
#
loop_
_entity_poly.entity_id
_entity_poly.type
_entity_poly.pdbx_seq_one_letter_code
_entity_poly.pdbx_strand_id
1 'polypeptide(L)'
;MTSSTDFDRLVTSWLEAAGPADLDHETIEAALKTAQRRRQRRGLLAWLVGPSSWPAFGPRRGFTALPATLRIALLVGLVLALLGGTLYVGGRLLRPIGGVPVGAWVAVKPDNLSFGTPSGPATMTLEVGATTRVRLSLAPVAVFESTATTVADHELQLVITSVTPLGGRGFESGTPVAIDSVELAGCGLGDVGLYTWSISADGTLLTLASVGDACPSREAVLARTWNAHEVPFGSWVADKPDNLSFGTPSAPETMSLDLGLTAEVRLSVSAPEFGLFKSTMTAATDHVEFVITSRPGFPAGTQVSLDNRLLAGCRVGDVGRYVSSLSDDGSQLTLTSLGDACPSRDAVLARTWTLVP
;
A
#
# COMPACT_ATOMS: atom_id res chain seq x y z
N MET A 1 -43.97 7.35 15.15
CA MET A 1 -45.05 8.35 15.23
C MET A 1 -44.47 9.62 15.81
N THR A 2 -44.45 10.71 15.05
CA THR A 2 -43.90 12.00 15.51
C THR A 2 -44.98 12.78 16.25
N SER A 3 -44.63 13.51 17.30
CA SER A 3 -45.59 14.23 18.16
C SER A 3 -46.42 15.30 17.42
N SER A 4 -46.06 15.67 16.19
CA SER A 4 -46.82 16.61 15.37
C SER A 4 -48.11 15.98 14.82
N THR A 5 -48.08 14.69 14.46
CA THR A 5 -49.25 14.01 13.88
C THR A 5 -50.40 13.79 14.87
N ASP A 6 -50.13 13.76 16.19
CA ASP A 6 -51.18 13.57 17.19
C ASP A 6 -51.90 14.88 17.55
N PHE A 7 -51.19 16.01 17.55
CA PHE A 7 -51.82 17.32 17.77
C PHE A 7 -52.73 17.69 16.61
N ASP A 8 -52.27 17.51 15.37
CA ASP A 8 -53.08 17.78 14.17
C ASP A 8 -54.35 16.92 14.18
N ARG A 9 -54.24 15.63 14.55
CA ARG A 9 -55.40 14.74 14.70
C ARG A 9 -56.38 15.18 15.79
N LEU A 10 -55.89 15.63 16.95
CA LEU A 10 -56.76 16.11 18.04
C LEU A 10 -57.48 17.41 17.66
N VAL A 11 -56.81 18.33 16.96
CA VAL A 11 -57.42 19.58 16.49
C VAL A 11 -58.49 19.29 15.43
N THR A 12 -58.20 18.42 14.46
CA THR A 12 -59.19 18.00 13.44
C THR A 12 -60.37 17.30 14.09
N SER A 13 -60.14 16.36 15.01
CA SER A 13 -61.19 15.67 15.75
C SER A 13 -62.10 16.63 16.53
N TRP A 14 -61.52 17.64 17.18
CA TRP A 14 -62.31 18.62 17.93
C TRP A 14 -63.13 19.52 16.99
N LEU A 15 -62.56 19.97 15.89
CA LEU A 15 -63.26 20.78 14.88
C LEU A 15 -64.44 20.02 14.27
N GLU A 16 -64.29 18.72 14.01
CA GLU A 16 -65.34 17.88 13.43
C GLU A 16 -66.46 17.52 14.43
N ALA A 17 -66.11 17.28 15.70
CA ALA A 17 -67.07 16.73 16.67
C ALA A 17 -67.74 17.78 17.57
N ALA A 18 -67.05 18.88 17.88
CA ALA A 18 -67.48 19.85 18.89
C ALA A 18 -67.15 21.31 18.53
N GLY A 19 -66.70 21.57 17.30
CA GLY A 19 -66.38 22.91 16.82
C GLY A 19 -67.63 23.79 16.71
N PRO A 20 -67.50 25.12 16.87
CA PRO A 20 -68.58 26.06 16.57
C PRO A 20 -69.03 25.92 15.11
N ALA A 21 -70.35 25.90 14.87
CA ALA A 21 -70.92 25.67 13.54
C ALA A 21 -70.55 26.77 12.51
N ASP A 22 -70.32 28.00 12.98
CA ASP A 22 -69.93 29.15 12.16
C ASP A 22 -68.59 29.69 12.64
N LEU A 23 -67.49 29.13 12.11
CA LEU A 23 -66.17 29.71 12.27
C LEU A 23 -65.82 30.49 11.01
N ASP A 24 -65.53 31.78 11.19
CA ASP A 24 -65.01 32.63 10.14
C ASP A 24 -63.63 32.12 9.67
N HIS A 25 -63.49 31.96 8.36
CA HIS A 25 -62.31 31.37 7.72
C HIS A 25 -61.06 32.24 7.94
N GLU A 26 -61.22 33.57 7.95
CA GLU A 26 -60.11 34.49 8.18
C GLU A 26 -59.54 34.36 9.59
N THR A 27 -60.40 34.10 10.58
CA THR A 27 -60.00 33.90 11.98
C THR A 27 -59.19 32.60 12.16
N ILE A 28 -59.58 31.51 11.49
CA ILE A 28 -58.82 30.25 11.49
C ILE A 28 -57.45 30.45 10.84
N GLU A 29 -57.41 31.09 9.67
CA GLU A 29 -56.16 31.32 8.95
C GLU A 29 -55.21 32.21 9.76
N ALA A 30 -55.72 33.27 10.40
CA ALA A 30 -54.95 34.14 11.28
C ALA A 30 -54.38 33.39 12.49
N ALA A 31 -55.16 32.49 13.10
CA ALA A 31 -54.72 31.66 14.22
C ALA A 31 -53.61 30.67 13.80
N LEU A 32 -53.78 29.99 12.66
CA LEU A 32 -52.78 29.06 12.10
C LEU A 32 -51.49 29.80 11.73
N LYS A 33 -51.60 30.99 11.12
CA LYS A 33 -50.44 31.83 10.77
C LYS A 33 -49.71 32.33 12.02
N THR A 34 -50.43 32.62 13.09
CA THR A 34 -49.86 32.96 14.40
C THR A 34 -49.16 31.76 15.06
N ALA A 35 -49.75 30.56 14.96
CA ALA A 35 -49.15 29.32 15.46
C ALA A 35 -47.88 28.94 14.68
N GLN A 36 -47.88 29.08 13.35
CA GLN A 36 -46.71 28.85 12.49
C GLN A 36 -45.55 29.81 12.82
N ARG A 37 -45.85 31.08 13.09
CA ARG A 37 -44.84 32.07 13.54
C ARG A 37 -44.30 31.77 14.94
N ARG A 38 -45.09 31.11 15.79
CA ARG A 38 -44.65 30.55 17.08
C ARG A 38 -44.06 29.14 16.95
N ARG A 39 -43.43 28.79 15.82
CA ARG A 39 -42.52 27.65 15.74
C ARG A 39 -41.57 27.73 16.94
N GLN A 40 -41.77 26.83 17.91
CA GLN A 40 -40.93 26.74 19.10
C GLN A 40 -39.48 26.73 18.62
N ARG A 41 -38.72 27.77 18.97
CA ARG A 41 -37.26 27.75 18.84
C ARG A 41 -36.78 26.58 19.71
N ARG A 42 -36.69 25.40 19.13
CA ARG A 42 -36.00 24.25 19.71
C ARG A 42 -34.52 24.63 19.68
N GLY A 43 -34.11 25.41 20.67
CA GLY A 43 -32.70 25.72 20.88
C GLY A 43 -31.93 24.42 21.09
N LEU A 44 -30.62 24.46 20.85
CA LEU A 44 -29.69 23.33 21.00
C LEU A 44 -29.87 22.55 22.33
N LEU A 45 -30.33 23.25 23.38
CA LEU A 45 -30.72 22.67 24.67
C LEU A 45 -31.89 21.65 24.59
N ALA A 46 -32.89 21.86 23.74
CA ALA A 46 -34.00 20.91 23.57
C ALA A 46 -33.56 19.61 22.88
N TRP A 47 -32.47 19.65 22.11
CA TRP A 47 -31.87 18.47 21.51
C TRP A 47 -31.09 17.65 22.55
N LEU A 48 -30.35 18.31 23.44
CA LEU A 48 -29.58 17.66 24.52
C LEU A 48 -30.45 17.09 25.66
N VAL A 49 -31.60 17.69 25.95
CA VAL A 49 -32.46 17.32 27.10
C VAL A 49 -33.65 16.44 26.69
N GLY A 50 -33.88 16.27 25.38
CA GLY A 50 -34.99 15.49 24.84
C GLY A 50 -36.34 16.22 24.87
N PRO A 51 -37.35 15.73 24.13
CA PRO A 51 -38.67 16.33 24.10
C PRO A 51 -39.35 16.22 25.47
N SER A 52 -39.71 17.36 26.05
CA SER A 52 -40.51 17.39 27.27
C SER A 52 -41.95 16.98 26.97
N SER A 53 -42.46 15.94 27.64
CA SER A 53 -43.88 15.61 27.60
C SER A 53 -44.69 16.74 28.22
N TRP A 54 -45.62 17.30 27.46
CA TRP A 54 -46.64 18.21 27.98
C TRP A 54 -47.89 17.38 28.35
N PRO A 55 -48.57 17.66 29.47
CA PRO A 55 -48.25 18.66 30.49
C PRO A 55 -47.16 18.16 31.46
N ALA A 56 -46.29 19.08 31.90
CA ALA A 56 -45.13 18.76 32.73
C ALA A 56 -45.53 18.52 34.20
N PHE A 57 -46.22 17.42 34.48
CA PHE A 57 -46.53 16.99 35.84
C PHE A 57 -45.47 16.00 36.33
N GLY A 58 -44.41 16.52 36.96
CA GLY A 58 -43.38 15.72 37.62
C GLY A 58 -42.16 16.55 38.07
N PRO A 59 -41.49 16.19 39.18
CA PRO A 59 -40.30 16.87 39.64
C PRO A 59 -39.18 16.75 38.61
N ARG A 60 -38.79 17.87 38.02
CA ARG A 60 -37.72 17.95 37.02
C ARG A 60 -36.39 17.62 37.67
N ARG A 61 -35.85 16.42 37.46
CA ARG A 61 -34.43 16.14 37.71
C ARG A 61 -33.60 16.73 36.58
N GLY A 62 -33.47 18.05 36.59
CA GLY A 62 -32.59 18.77 35.68
C GLY A 62 -31.13 18.40 35.95
N PHE A 63 -30.26 18.57 34.96
CA PHE A 63 -28.82 18.39 35.10
C PHE A 63 -28.23 19.27 36.23
N THR A 64 -28.92 20.36 36.58
CA THR A 64 -28.63 21.23 37.72
C THR A 64 -28.89 20.60 39.09
N ALA A 65 -29.63 19.50 39.17
CA ALA A 65 -29.86 18.77 40.41
C ALA A 65 -28.72 17.79 40.76
N LEU A 66 -27.77 17.56 39.83
CA LEU A 66 -26.59 16.75 40.11
C LEU A 66 -25.56 17.54 40.95
N PRO A 67 -24.81 16.89 41.85
CA PRO A 67 -23.67 17.52 42.52
C PRO A 67 -22.66 18.10 41.51
N ALA A 68 -22.02 19.21 41.84
CA ALA A 68 -21.07 19.89 40.95
C ALA A 68 -19.92 18.95 40.50
N THR A 69 -19.44 18.10 41.39
CA THR A 69 -18.41 17.08 41.12
C THR A 69 -18.82 16.12 40.02
N LEU A 70 -20.07 15.65 40.04
CA LEU A 70 -20.58 14.67 39.07
C LEU A 70 -20.78 15.32 37.68
N ARG A 71 -21.17 16.59 37.65
CA ARG A 71 -21.26 17.37 36.40
C ARG A 71 -19.88 17.57 35.76
N ILE A 72 -18.87 17.92 36.56
CA ILE A 72 -17.49 18.08 36.07
C ILE A 72 -16.97 16.75 35.54
N ALA A 73 -17.17 15.64 36.27
CA ALA A 73 -16.75 14.31 35.83
C ALA A 73 -17.38 13.91 34.48
N LEU A 74 -18.68 14.17 34.28
CA LEU A 74 -19.36 13.92 33.01
C LEU A 74 -18.80 14.77 31.86
N LEU A 75 -18.55 16.06 32.10
CA LEU A 75 -17.97 16.95 31.09
C LEU A 75 -16.55 16.51 30.72
N VAL A 76 -15.72 16.17 31.69
CA VAL A 76 -14.36 15.67 31.45
C VAL A 76 -14.39 14.36 30.69
N GLY A 77 -15.27 13.42 31.06
CA GLY A 77 -15.45 12.16 30.35
C GLY A 77 -15.88 12.35 28.89
N LEU A 78 -16.81 13.29 28.64
CA LEU A 78 -17.25 13.62 27.29
C LEU A 78 -16.12 14.24 26.45
N VAL A 79 -15.34 15.16 27.03
CA VAL A 79 -14.19 15.77 26.35
C VAL A 79 -13.12 14.73 26.02
N LEU A 80 -12.81 13.81 26.96
CA LEU A 80 -11.86 12.72 26.71
C LEU A 80 -12.37 11.75 25.65
N ALA A 81 -13.65 11.41 25.63
CA ALA A 81 -14.24 10.58 24.59
C ALA A 81 -14.19 11.27 23.21
N LEU A 82 -14.39 12.59 23.17
CA LEU A 82 -14.34 13.37 21.94
C LEU A 82 -12.90 13.48 21.42
N LEU A 83 -11.92 13.73 22.29
CA LEU A 83 -10.49 13.71 21.96
C LEU A 83 -10.01 12.33 21.52
N GLY A 84 -10.43 11.27 22.22
CA GLY A 84 -10.14 9.89 21.83
C GLY A 84 -10.73 9.56 20.46
N GLY A 85 -11.97 9.98 20.20
CA GLY A 85 -12.64 9.83 18.91
C GLY A 85 -11.95 10.60 17.78
N THR A 86 -11.55 11.85 18.00
CA THR A 86 -10.86 12.65 16.98
C THR A 86 -9.44 12.14 16.71
N LEU A 87 -8.71 11.67 17.72
CA LEU A 87 -7.40 11.05 17.52
C LEU A 87 -7.52 9.70 16.79
N TYR A 88 -8.53 8.90 17.11
CA TYR A 88 -8.76 7.61 16.45
C TYR A 88 -9.20 7.79 14.99
N VAL A 89 -10.20 8.63 14.73
CA VAL A 89 -10.71 8.90 13.38
C VAL A 89 -9.69 9.72 12.58
N GLY A 90 -9.09 10.74 13.18
CA GLY A 90 -8.05 11.56 12.57
C GLY A 90 -6.81 10.73 12.22
N GLY A 91 -6.37 9.84 13.11
CA GLY A 91 -5.28 8.90 12.82
C GLY A 91 -5.61 7.94 11.68
N ARG A 92 -6.89 7.56 11.50
CA ARG A 92 -7.32 6.75 10.35
C ARG A 92 -7.41 7.55 9.04
N LEU A 93 -7.85 8.80 9.09
CA LEU A 93 -7.97 9.68 7.93
C LEU A 93 -6.63 10.25 7.46
N LEU A 94 -5.66 10.38 8.38
CA LEU A 94 -4.30 10.79 8.08
C LEU A 94 -3.41 9.62 7.67
N ARG A 95 -3.88 8.38 7.72
CA ARG A 95 -3.20 7.29 7.02
C ARG A 95 -3.28 7.63 5.53
N PRO A 96 -2.14 7.73 4.83
CA PRO A 96 -2.14 8.02 3.39
C PRO A 96 -3.10 7.04 2.71
N ILE A 97 -4.08 7.61 2.01
CA ILE A 97 -5.07 6.86 1.22
C ILE A 97 -4.30 5.88 0.34
N GLY A 98 -4.61 4.60 0.49
CA GLY A 98 -3.76 3.46 0.16
C GLY A 98 -3.21 3.53 -1.26
N GLY A 99 -1.94 3.94 -1.36
CA GLY A 99 -1.14 3.65 -2.55
C GLY A 99 -1.09 2.14 -2.76
N VAL A 100 -0.94 1.74 -4.02
CA VAL A 100 -0.66 0.35 -4.37
C VAL A 100 0.48 -0.17 -3.48
N PRO A 101 0.41 -1.39 -2.92
CA PRO A 101 1.45 -1.94 -2.04
C PRO A 101 2.76 -2.15 -2.79
N VAL A 102 3.59 -1.10 -2.87
CA VAL A 102 4.89 -1.13 -3.55
C VAL A 102 5.85 -2.01 -2.76
N GLY A 103 6.56 -2.89 -3.46
CA GLY A 103 7.52 -3.81 -2.87
C GLY A 103 7.62 -5.12 -3.62
N ALA A 104 8.51 -5.98 -3.16
CA ALA A 104 8.54 -7.37 -3.59
C ALA A 104 7.98 -8.27 -2.49
N TRP A 105 7.27 -9.29 -2.92
CA TRP A 105 6.53 -10.18 -2.06
C TRP A 105 6.79 -11.61 -2.53
N VAL A 106 6.93 -12.54 -1.61
CA VAL A 106 7.18 -13.96 -1.90
C VAL A 106 6.11 -14.84 -1.29
N ALA A 107 5.67 -15.82 -2.06
CA ALA A 107 4.77 -16.86 -1.61
C ALA A 107 5.35 -18.23 -1.94
N VAL A 108 5.10 -19.21 -1.07
CA VAL A 108 5.38 -20.61 -1.39
C VAL A 108 4.42 -21.04 -2.50
N LYS A 109 4.96 -21.70 -3.52
CA LYS A 109 4.19 -22.32 -4.59
C LYS A 109 3.36 -23.47 -3.97
N PRO A 110 2.03 -23.50 -4.11
CA PRO A 110 1.22 -24.61 -3.64
C PRO A 110 1.64 -25.93 -4.29
N ASP A 111 1.53 -27.02 -3.53
CA ASP A 111 1.88 -28.36 -4.03
C ASP A 111 1.01 -28.77 -5.23
N ASN A 112 -0.24 -28.30 -5.27
CA ASN A 112 -1.16 -28.57 -6.36
C ASN A 112 -0.95 -27.68 -7.59
N LEU A 113 -0.11 -26.64 -7.50
CA LEU A 113 0.15 -25.69 -8.60
C LEU A 113 1.37 -26.13 -9.42
N SER A 114 1.16 -26.40 -10.70
CA SER A 114 2.22 -26.80 -11.64
C SER A 114 2.22 -25.97 -12.91
N PHE A 115 3.41 -25.72 -13.45
CA PHE A 115 3.64 -24.87 -14.63
C PHE A 115 4.17 -25.70 -15.81
N GLY A 116 3.62 -26.90 -16.02
CA GLY A 116 4.03 -27.81 -17.09
C GLY A 116 5.41 -28.44 -16.94
N THR A 117 6.13 -28.18 -15.85
CA THR A 117 7.39 -28.87 -15.51
C THR A 117 7.33 -29.39 -14.07
N PRO A 118 7.71 -30.67 -13.82
CA PRO A 118 7.62 -31.29 -12.50
C PRO A 118 8.65 -30.73 -11.49
N SER A 119 9.65 -29.97 -11.95
CA SER A 119 10.71 -29.38 -11.13
C SER A 119 10.74 -27.86 -11.28
N GLY A 120 9.69 -27.18 -10.82
CA GLY A 120 9.68 -25.73 -10.64
C GLY A 120 10.15 -25.34 -9.24
N PRO A 121 10.53 -24.07 -9.00
CA PRO A 121 10.93 -23.58 -7.68
C PRO A 121 9.77 -23.72 -6.68
N ALA A 122 10.15 -23.78 -5.41
CA ALA A 122 9.21 -23.79 -4.29
C ALA A 122 8.62 -22.40 -4.01
N THR A 123 9.11 -21.33 -4.64
CA THR A 123 8.74 -19.95 -4.35
C THR A 123 8.32 -19.19 -5.60
N MET A 124 7.41 -18.24 -5.40
CA MET A 124 6.89 -17.31 -6.39
C MET A 124 7.14 -15.90 -5.88
N THR A 125 7.48 -14.97 -6.78
CA THR A 125 7.76 -13.58 -6.42
C THR A 125 6.77 -12.65 -7.12
N LEU A 126 6.08 -11.82 -6.36
CA LEU A 126 5.21 -10.75 -6.81
C LEU A 126 5.91 -9.41 -6.56
N GLU A 127 6.17 -8.67 -7.62
CA GLU A 127 6.83 -7.38 -7.57
C GLU A 127 5.82 -6.31 -7.96
N VAL A 128 5.72 -5.27 -7.16
CA VAL A 128 4.79 -4.16 -7.35
C VAL A 128 5.60 -2.88 -7.35
N GLY A 129 5.89 -2.35 -8.53
CA GLY A 129 6.71 -1.15 -8.70
C GLY A 129 5.93 0.14 -8.51
N ALA A 130 6.65 1.23 -8.20
CA ALA A 130 6.08 2.58 -8.06
C ALA A 130 5.37 3.07 -9.34
N THR A 131 5.84 2.63 -10.52
CA THR A 131 5.26 2.98 -11.82
C THR A 131 4.07 2.10 -12.22
N THR A 132 3.28 1.60 -11.27
CA THR A 132 2.12 0.73 -11.50
C THR A 132 2.42 -0.58 -12.23
N ARG A 133 3.68 -1.02 -12.33
CA ARG A 133 4.00 -2.31 -12.96
C ARG A 133 3.99 -3.41 -11.91
N VAL A 134 3.20 -4.44 -12.15
CA VAL A 134 3.16 -5.66 -11.35
C VAL A 134 3.80 -6.77 -12.16
N ARG A 135 4.84 -7.37 -11.61
CA ARG A 135 5.56 -8.47 -12.24
C ARG A 135 5.50 -9.68 -11.33
N LEU A 136 4.93 -10.76 -11.84
CA LEU A 136 4.90 -12.05 -11.16
C LEU A 136 5.97 -12.92 -11.80
N SER A 137 7.02 -13.21 -11.06
CA SER A 137 8.16 -14.03 -11.48
C SER A 137 8.09 -15.41 -10.82
N LEU A 138 8.01 -16.44 -11.65
CA LEU A 138 8.14 -17.84 -11.30
C LEU A 138 9.49 -18.28 -11.88
N ALA A 139 10.54 -18.22 -11.06
CA ALA A 139 11.85 -18.64 -11.50
C ALA A 139 11.79 -20.08 -12.06
N PRO A 140 12.64 -20.49 -12.99
CA PRO A 140 13.46 -19.66 -13.85
C PRO A 140 12.72 -19.04 -15.06
N VAL A 141 11.41 -19.22 -15.26
CA VAL A 141 10.88 -19.21 -16.64
C VAL A 141 9.54 -18.49 -16.86
N ALA A 142 8.64 -18.30 -15.88
CA ALA A 142 7.35 -17.66 -16.15
C ALA A 142 7.27 -16.24 -15.58
N VAL A 143 6.96 -15.27 -16.44
CA VAL A 143 6.75 -13.87 -16.05
C VAL A 143 5.40 -13.40 -16.59
N PHE A 144 4.47 -13.06 -15.69
CA PHE A 144 3.32 -12.23 -16.04
C PHE A 144 3.69 -10.79 -15.71
N GLU A 145 3.59 -9.90 -16.69
CA GLU A 145 3.64 -8.46 -16.42
C GLU A 145 2.23 -7.89 -16.60
N SER A 146 1.79 -7.18 -15.58
CA SER A 146 0.53 -6.45 -15.56
C SER A 146 0.77 -5.00 -15.21
N THR A 147 -0.13 -4.12 -15.66
CA THR A 147 -0.26 -2.77 -15.11
C THR A 147 -1.32 -2.79 -14.02
N ALA A 148 -1.02 -2.16 -12.89
CA ALA A 148 -1.85 -2.04 -11.70
C ALA A 148 -2.44 -0.64 -11.57
N THR A 149 -3.74 -0.52 -11.68
CA THR A 149 -4.46 0.74 -11.42
C THR A 149 -5.34 0.57 -10.19
N THR A 150 -5.22 1.48 -9.22
CA THR A 150 -6.15 1.51 -8.09
C THR A 150 -7.51 1.98 -8.56
N VAL A 151 -8.56 1.16 -8.37
CA VAL A 151 -9.94 1.50 -8.78
C VAL A 151 -10.74 2.07 -7.62
N ALA A 152 -10.48 1.58 -6.41
CA ALA A 152 -11.06 2.05 -5.17
C ALA A 152 -10.06 1.85 -4.02
N ASP A 153 -10.38 2.36 -2.83
CA ASP A 153 -9.60 2.08 -1.63
C ASP A 153 -9.49 0.57 -1.44
N HIS A 154 -8.26 0.05 -1.49
CA HIS A 154 -7.94 -1.37 -1.40
C HIS A 154 -8.39 -2.25 -2.58
N GLU A 155 -8.74 -1.67 -3.72
CA GLU A 155 -9.07 -2.40 -4.95
C GLU A 155 -8.06 -2.09 -6.06
N LEU A 156 -7.49 -3.16 -6.62
CA LEU A 156 -6.44 -3.18 -7.62
C LEU A 156 -6.99 -3.81 -8.90
N GLN A 157 -6.93 -3.07 -10.00
CA GLN A 157 -7.15 -3.61 -11.33
C GLN A 157 -5.82 -3.94 -11.97
N LEU A 158 -5.66 -5.22 -12.34
CA LEU A 158 -4.51 -5.74 -13.05
C LEU A 158 -4.88 -6.01 -14.51
N VAL A 159 -4.21 -5.33 -15.43
CA VAL A 159 -4.34 -5.56 -16.87
C VAL A 159 -3.07 -6.22 -17.38
N ILE A 160 -3.19 -7.41 -17.98
CA ILE A 160 -2.02 -8.12 -18.52
C ILE A 160 -1.46 -7.34 -19.72
N THR A 161 -0.21 -6.91 -19.60
CA THR A 161 0.48 -6.21 -20.69
C THR A 161 1.49 -7.09 -21.41
N SER A 162 2.04 -8.10 -20.73
CA SER A 162 2.89 -9.09 -21.37
C SER A 162 2.78 -10.46 -20.67
N VAL A 163 2.85 -11.52 -21.47
CA VAL A 163 2.98 -12.90 -20.99
C VAL A 163 4.23 -13.45 -21.65
N THR A 164 5.23 -13.83 -20.87
CA THR A 164 6.41 -14.50 -21.43
C THR A 164 6.10 -15.98 -21.57
N PRO A 165 6.03 -16.55 -22.79
CA PRO A 165 5.74 -17.96 -22.97
C PRO A 165 6.89 -18.82 -22.42
N LEU A 166 6.53 -19.90 -21.71
CA LEU A 166 7.48 -20.92 -21.29
C LEU A 166 7.93 -21.70 -22.53
N GLY A 167 9.12 -21.42 -23.06
CA GLY A 167 9.77 -22.29 -24.05
C GLY A 167 9.62 -21.95 -25.53
N GLY A 168 9.49 -20.67 -25.90
CA GLY A 168 9.78 -20.22 -27.28
C GLY A 168 8.80 -20.66 -28.37
N ARG A 169 7.61 -21.18 -28.02
CA ARG A 169 6.51 -21.37 -28.97
C ARG A 169 5.55 -20.19 -28.82
N GLY A 170 5.24 -19.57 -29.95
CA GLY A 170 4.59 -18.26 -30.06
C GLY A 170 3.22 -18.13 -29.39
N PHE A 171 2.76 -16.88 -29.36
CA PHE A 171 1.60 -16.27 -28.68
C PHE A 171 0.22 -16.96 -28.78
N GLU A 172 0.07 -18.19 -29.26
CA GLU A 172 -1.25 -18.78 -29.55
C GLU A 172 -1.81 -19.72 -28.48
N SER A 173 -1.02 -20.17 -27.51
CA SER A 173 -1.57 -20.87 -26.34
C SER A 173 -0.62 -20.74 -25.16
N GLY A 174 -0.98 -19.89 -24.19
CA GLY A 174 -0.24 -19.77 -22.93
C GLY A 174 0.00 -21.15 -22.31
N THR A 175 1.13 -21.30 -21.63
CA THR A 175 1.42 -22.55 -20.94
C THR A 175 0.30 -22.84 -19.95
N PRO A 176 -0.32 -24.03 -19.98
CA PRO A 176 -1.36 -24.37 -19.02
C PRO A 176 -0.74 -24.36 -17.62
N VAL A 177 -1.32 -23.52 -16.75
CA VAL A 177 -1.12 -23.66 -15.30
C VAL A 177 -2.07 -24.75 -14.87
N ALA A 178 -1.57 -25.81 -14.23
CA ALA A 178 -2.44 -26.86 -13.72
C ALA A 178 -2.57 -26.76 -12.20
N ILE A 179 -3.80 -26.85 -11.71
CA ILE A 179 -4.14 -26.94 -10.28
C ILE A 179 -4.81 -28.27 -10.05
N ASP A 180 -4.30 -29.05 -9.11
CA ASP A 180 -4.84 -30.39 -8.82
C ASP A 180 -4.88 -31.26 -10.10
N SER A 181 -3.87 -31.10 -10.96
CA SER A 181 -3.77 -31.73 -12.30
C SER A 181 -4.83 -31.29 -13.32
N VAL A 182 -5.64 -30.28 -13.01
CA VAL A 182 -6.58 -29.66 -13.95
C VAL A 182 -5.89 -28.51 -14.66
N GLU A 183 -5.68 -28.63 -15.97
CA GLU A 183 -5.14 -27.56 -16.80
C GLU A 183 -6.12 -26.38 -16.88
N LEU A 184 -5.65 -25.20 -16.48
CA LEU A 184 -6.35 -23.94 -16.65
C LEU A 184 -6.01 -23.31 -17.99
N ALA A 185 -6.97 -22.58 -18.55
CA ALA A 185 -6.75 -21.76 -19.72
C ALA A 185 -5.63 -20.74 -19.46
N GLY A 186 -4.74 -20.58 -20.43
CA GLY A 186 -3.71 -19.55 -20.41
C GLY A 186 -4.31 -18.15 -20.47
N CYS A 187 -3.55 -17.14 -20.03
CA CYS A 187 -4.00 -15.76 -20.10
C CYS A 187 -3.81 -15.15 -21.48
N GLY A 188 -4.79 -14.38 -21.93
CA GLY A 188 -4.70 -13.47 -23.08
C GLY A 188 -4.06 -12.13 -22.72
N LEU A 189 -3.45 -11.48 -23.73
CA LEU A 189 -3.04 -10.08 -23.60
C LEU A 189 -4.28 -9.19 -23.46
N GLY A 190 -4.25 -8.25 -22.51
CA GLY A 190 -5.39 -7.39 -22.20
C GLY A 190 -6.41 -7.99 -21.24
N ASP A 191 -6.25 -9.25 -20.81
CA ASP A 191 -7.12 -9.84 -19.78
C ASP A 191 -7.08 -8.99 -18.50
N VAL A 192 -8.26 -8.66 -18.00
CA VAL A 192 -8.45 -7.82 -16.82
C VAL A 192 -8.79 -8.69 -15.62
N GLY A 193 -8.13 -8.40 -14.50
CA GLY A 193 -8.39 -9.02 -13.20
C GLY A 193 -8.57 -7.94 -12.16
N LEU A 194 -9.56 -8.12 -11.30
CA LEU A 194 -9.88 -7.24 -10.18
C LEU A 194 -9.56 -7.97 -8.89
N TYR A 195 -8.80 -7.30 -8.03
CA TYR A 195 -8.31 -7.84 -6.77
C TYR A 195 -8.55 -6.84 -5.66
N THR A 196 -9.00 -7.32 -4.51
CA THR A 196 -8.85 -6.55 -3.27
C THR A 196 -7.52 -6.89 -2.64
N TRP A 197 -6.90 -5.92 -1.96
CA TRP A 197 -5.65 -6.12 -1.28
C TRP A 197 -5.69 -5.62 0.15
N SER A 198 -4.93 -6.27 1.03
CA SER A 198 -4.71 -5.80 2.39
C SER A 198 -3.26 -6.09 2.79
N ILE A 199 -2.67 -5.16 3.54
CA ILE A 199 -1.38 -5.37 4.18
C ILE A 199 -1.63 -5.58 5.68
N SER A 200 -0.93 -6.53 6.29
CA SER A 200 -0.96 -6.76 7.73
C SER A 200 -0.47 -5.53 8.51
N ALA A 201 -0.82 -5.43 9.80
CA ALA A 201 -0.49 -4.25 10.60
C ALA A 201 1.02 -4.00 10.76
N ASP A 202 1.83 -5.05 10.63
CA ASP A 202 3.30 -5.05 10.67
C ASP A 202 3.95 -4.90 9.28
N GLY A 203 3.17 -4.81 8.20
CA GLY A 203 3.71 -4.63 6.84
C GLY A 203 4.26 -5.91 6.19
N THR A 204 4.28 -7.03 6.91
CA THR A 204 5.00 -8.25 6.47
C THR A 204 4.17 -9.16 5.57
N LEU A 205 2.85 -8.99 5.51
CA LEU A 205 1.96 -9.84 4.71
C LEU A 205 1.10 -8.99 3.77
N LEU A 206 1.17 -9.25 2.47
CA LEU A 206 0.23 -8.76 1.47
C LEU A 206 -0.76 -9.88 1.14
N THR A 207 -2.04 -9.67 1.41
CA THR A 207 -3.10 -10.59 0.97
C THR A 207 -3.81 -9.99 -0.22
N LEU A 208 -3.77 -10.70 -1.35
CA LEU A 208 -4.58 -10.43 -2.53
C LEU A 208 -5.76 -11.40 -2.56
N ALA A 209 -6.98 -10.87 -2.70
CA ALA A 209 -8.18 -11.65 -2.88
C ALA A 209 -8.82 -11.27 -4.22
N SER A 210 -9.07 -12.28 -5.07
CA SER A 210 -9.73 -12.06 -6.35
C SER A 210 -11.18 -11.61 -6.14
N VAL A 211 -11.57 -10.54 -6.82
CA VAL A 211 -12.96 -10.14 -7.03
C VAL A 211 -13.50 -10.80 -8.29
N GLY A 212 -12.65 -10.91 -9.31
CA GLY A 212 -12.88 -11.64 -10.54
C GLY A 212 -11.74 -11.46 -11.53
N ASP A 213 -11.37 -12.51 -12.24
CA ASP A 213 -10.28 -12.47 -13.22
C ASP A 213 -10.69 -13.16 -14.53
N ALA A 214 -10.46 -12.49 -15.65
CA ALA A 214 -10.64 -13.08 -16.98
C ALA A 214 -9.65 -14.22 -17.26
N CYS A 215 -8.52 -14.27 -16.54
CA CYS A 215 -7.54 -15.35 -16.59
C CYS A 215 -7.54 -16.19 -15.29
N PRO A 216 -8.14 -17.38 -15.30
CA PRO A 216 -8.14 -18.29 -14.15
C PRO A 216 -6.73 -18.68 -13.67
N SER A 217 -5.78 -18.82 -14.61
CA SER A 217 -4.38 -19.11 -14.28
C SER A 217 -3.73 -17.98 -13.47
N ARG A 218 -4.06 -16.71 -13.74
CA ARG A 218 -3.53 -15.57 -12.99
C ARG A 218 -4.16 -15.50 -11.60
N GLU A 219 -5.48 -15.63 -11.52
CA GLU A 219 -6.22 -15.67 -10.24
C GLU A 219 -5.64 -16.73 -9.31
N ALA A 220 -5.47 -17.94 -9.83
CA ALA A 220 -4.89 -19.05 -9.09
C ALA A 220 -3.52 -18.74 -8.49
N VAL A 221 -2.68 -17.97 -9.19
CA VAL A 221 -1.35 -17.63 -8.71
C VAL A 221 -1.38 -16.39 -7.81
N LEU A 222 -2.19 -15.38 -8.12
CA LEU A 222 -2.18 -14.10 -7.41
C LEU A 222 -3.03 -14.07 -6.13
N ALA A 223 -4.20 -14.72 -6.13
CA ALA A 223 -5.18 -14.65 -5.04
C ALA A 223 -4.73 -15.45 -3.80
N ARG A 224 -3.77 -14.90 -3.04
CA ARG A 224 -3.16 -15.51 -1.86
C ARG A 224 -2.50 -14.47 -0.97
N THR A 225 -1.97 -14.95 0.15
CA THR A 225 -1.06 -14.19 1.01
C THR A 225 0.39 -14.35 0.54
N TRP A 226 1.07 -13.22 0.48
CA TRP A 226 2.46 -13.06 0.12
C TRP A 226 3.20 -12.47 1.32
N ASN A 227 4.41 -12.93 1.58
CA ASN A 227 5.28 -12.36 2.60
C ASN A 227 6.11 -11.25 1.97
N ALA A 228 6.31 -10.14 2.67
CA ALA A 228 7.26 -9.12 2.24
C ALA A 228 8.61 -9.78 2.04
N HIS A 229 9.17 -9.63 0.85
CA HIS A 229 10.51 -10.09 0.58
C HIS A 229 11.45 -9.04 1.14
N GLU A 230 12.29 -9.40 2.12
CA GLU A 230 13.25 -8.50 2.75
C GLU A 230 14.34 -7.98 1.80
N VAL A 231 14.30 -8.35 0.52
CA VAL A 231 15.26 -7.82 -0.44
C VAL A 231 14.91 -6.36 -0.74
N PRO A 232 15.82 -5.42 -0.46
CA PRO A 232 15.67 -4.01 -0.83
C PRO A 232 15.61 -3.87 -2.35
N PHE A 233 14.43 -3.64 -2.90
CA PHE A 233 14.28 -3.18 -4.29
C PHE A 233 14.13 -1.66 -4.30
N GLY A 234 14.59 -1.02 -5.38
CA GLY A 234 14.46 0.42 -5.56
C GLY A 234 15.77 1.10 -5.96
N SER A 235 15.69 2.42 -6.08
CA SER A 235 16.85 3.29 -6.29
C SER A 235 17.33 3.78 -4.94
N TRP A 236 18.59 3.54 -4.63
CA TRP A 236 19.21 3.91 -3.37
C TRP A 236 20.34 4.89 -3.63
N VAL A 237 20.48 5.94 -2.83
CA VAL A 237 21.53 6.94 -2.97
C VAL A 237 22.45 6.96 -1.77
N ALA A 238 23.73 7.16 -2.00
CA ALA A 238 24.71 7.37 -0.94
C ALA A 238 25.64 8.51 -1.33
N ASP A 239 26.06 9.29 -0.34
CA ASP A 239 27.09 10.29 -0.57
C ASP A 239 28.42 9.60 -0.91
N LYS A 240 29.13 10.18 -1.88
CA LYS A 240 30.48 9.77 -2.26
C LYS A 240 31.44 10.22 -1.15
N PRO A 241 32.18 9.32 -0.50
CA PRO A 241 33.17 9.69 0.50
C PRO A 241 34.23 10.62 -0.09
N ASP A 242 34.74 11.53 0.72
CA ASP A 242 35.76 12.49 0.30
C ASP A 242 37.05 11.80 -0.16
N ASN A 243 37.37 10.64 0.44
CA ASN A 243 38.53 9.83 0.10
C ASN A 243 38.31 8.88 -1.10
N LEU A 244 37.10 8.83 -1.68
CA LEU A 244 36.78 8.02 -2.86
C LEU A 244 36.79 8.90 -4.12
N SER A 245 37.55 8.49 -5.13
CA SER A 245 37.62 9.18 -6.44
C SER A 245 37.44 8.20 -7.60
N PHE A 246 36.89 8.70 -8.72
CA PHE A 246 36.64 7.92 -9.94
C PHE A 246 37.54 8.35 -11.12
N GLY A 247 38.69 8.97 -10.81
CA GLY A 247 39.69 9.37 -11.81
C GLY A 247 39.29 10.60 -12.66
N THR A 248 38.10 11.17 -12.42
CA THR A 248 37.65 12.42 -13.03
C THR A 248 37.52 13.52 -11.97
N PRO A 249 37.99 14.76 -12.24
CA PRO A 249 37.99 15.85 -11.26
C PRO A 249 36.60 16.42 -10.93
N SER A 250 35.55 15.99 -11.64
CA SER A 250 34.17 16.45 -11.47
C SER A 250 33.20 15.32 -11.11
N ALA A 251 33.68 14.27 -10.43
CA ALA A 251 32.79 13.21 -9.98
C ALA A 251 31.69 13.80 -9.08
N PRO A 252 30.42 13.40 -9.24
CA PRO A 252 29.32 13.85 -8.41
C PRO A 252 29.53 13.52 -6.94
N GLU A 253 28.87 14.30 -6.09
CA GLU A 253 28.83 14.07 -4.64
C GLU A 253 27.93 12.90 -4.25
N THR A 254 27.08 12.41 -5.16
CA THR A 254 26.11 11.34 -4.89
C THR A 254 26.29 10.15 -5.84
N MET A 255 26.13 8.96 -5.30
CA MET A 255 26.12 7.68 -6.02
C MET A 255 24.72 7.07 -5.96
N SER A 256 24.29 6.40 -7.01
CA SER A 256 23.00 5.70 -7.09
C SER A 256 23.23 4.20 -7.28
N LEU A 257 22.52 3.40 -6.50
CA LEU A 257 22.45 1.95 -6.55
C LEU A 257 21.01 1.57 -6.90
N ASP A 258 20.78 1.15 -8.13
CA ASP A 258 19.49 0.61 -8.54
C ASP A 258 19.48 -0.90 -8.36
N LEU A 259 18.69 -1.36 -7.39
CA LEU A 259 18.41 -2.77 -7.17
C LEU A 259 17.15 -3.12 -7.95
N GLY A 260 17.38 -3.49 -9.21
CA GLY A 260 16.34 -3.83 -10.16
C GLY A 260 15.77 -5.23 -9.95
N LEU A 261 14.54 -5.39 -10.41
CA LEU A 261 13.76 -6.64 -10.37
C LEU A 261 14.43 -7.80 -11.13
N THR A 262 15.27 -7.51 -12.12
CA THR A 262 15.93 -8.51 -12.99
C THR A 262 17.23 -9.06 -12.39
N ALA A 263 17.41 -8.97 -11.08
CA ALA A 263 18.69 -9.22 -10.41
C ALA A 263 19.82 -8.34 -10.96
N GLU A 264 19.52 -7.25 -11.69
CA GLU A 264 20.54 -6.35 -12.21
C GLU A 264 20.82 -5.27 -11.17
N VAL A 265 22.07 -5.21 -10.73
CA VAL A 265 22.58 -4.11 -9.90
C VAL A 265 23.22 -3.11 -10.84
N ARG A 266 22.69 -1.89 -10.87
CA ARG A 266 23.31 -0.77 -11.56
C ARG A 266 23.83 0.20 -10.53
N LEU A 267 25.14 0.44 -10.57
CA LEU A 267 25.72 1.57 -9.88
C LEU A 267 25.96 2.69 -10.88
N SER A 268 25.36 3.87 -10.67
CA SER A 268 25.67 5.09 -11.41
C SER A 268 26.30 6.14 -10.50
N VAL A 269 27.29 6.84 -11.03
CA VAL A 269 27.96 7.97 -10.39
C VAL A 269 27.88 9.11 -11.40
N SER A 270 26.71 9.78 -11.39
CA SER A 270 26.21 10.86 -12.27
C SER A 270 25.63 10.44 -13.63
N ALA A 271 24.46 11.02 -13.89
CA ALA A 271 23.62 10.85 -15.08
C ALA A 271 23.22 9.39 -15.38
N PRO A 272 22.03 9.14 -15.96
CA PRO A 272 21.48 7.78 -16.12
C PRO A 272 22.29 6.86 -17.05
N GLU A 273 23.39 7.32 -17.66
CA GLU A 273 24.06 6.62 -18.76
C GLU A 273 25.40 5.95 -18.41
N PHE A 274 26.03 6.27 -17.28
CA PHE A 274 27.32 5.66 -16.90
C PHE A 274 27.16 4.68 -15.75
N GLY A 275 26.71 3.47 -16.08
CA GLY A 275 26.77 2.34 -15.14
C GLY A 275 28.23 1.97 -14.85
N LEU A 276 28.76 2.40 -13.71
CA LEU A 276 30.11 2.06 -13.26
C LEU A 276 30.24 0.56 -13.03
N PHE A 277 29.25 -0.09 -12.42
CA PHE A 277 29.25 -1.54 -12.29
C PHE A 277 27.92 -2.08 -12.81
N LYS A 278 28.00 -2.97 -13.79
CA LYS A 278 26.89 -3.81 -14.18
C LYS A 278 27.10 -5.17 -13.54
N SER A 279 26.23 -5.54 -12.62
CA SER A 279 26.36 -6.83 -11.93
C SER A 279 25.03 -7.56 -11.84
N THR A 280 25.11 -8.88 -11.63
CA THR A 280 23.96 -9.67 -11.20
C THR A 280 23.96 -9.88 -9.71
N MET A 281 22.80 -9.81 -9.08
CA MET A 281 22.53 -10.09 -7.68
C MET A 281 21.84 -11.43 -7.55
N THR A 282 22.23 -12.23 -6.58
CA THR A 282 21.42 -13.36 -6.13
C THR A 282 21.32 -13.26 -4.62
N ALA A 283 20.09 -13.15 -4.12
CA ALA A 283 19.82 -13.19 -2.69
C ALA A 283 19.82 -14.66 -2.24
N ALA A 284 20.57 -14.99 -1.19
CA ALA A 284 20.41 -16.26 -0.51
C ALA A 284 19.08 -16.28 0.25
N THR A 285 18.45 -17.45 0.38
CA THR A 285 17.08 -17.61 0.90
C THR A 285 16.98 -17.54 2.43
N ASP A 286 18.11 -17.61 3.13
CA ASP A 286 18.23 -17.76 4.58
C ASP A 286 18.95 -16.59 5.25
N HIS A 287 19.74 -15.83 4.48
CA HIS A 287 20.34 -14.56 4.87
C HIS A 287 20.29 -13.61 3.68
N VAL A 288 20.11 -12.30 3.92
CA VAL A 288 20.14 -11.29 2.85
C VAL A 288 21.59 -11.07 2.38
N GLU A 289 22.18 -12.16 1.89
CA GLU A 289 23.49 -12.21 1.28
C GLU A 289 23.33 -11.92 -0.20
N PHE A 290 24.05 -10.91 -0.68
CA PHE A 290 24.14 -10.56 -2.08
C PHE A 290 25.41 -11.11 -2.70
N VAL A 291 25.23 -11.98 -3.68
CA VAL A 291 26.31 -12.39 -4.59
C VAL A 291 26.27 -11.48 -5.81
N ILE A 292 27.29 -10.64 -5.96
CA ILE A 292 27.41 -9.64 -7.02
C ILE A 292 28.47 -10.07 -8.03
N THR A 293 28.08 -10.33 -9.27
CA THR A 293 29.01 -10.79 -10.34
C THR A 293 29.20 -9.72 -11.41
N SER A 294 30.45 -9.30 -11.66
CA SER A 294 30.79 -8.27 -12.65
C SER A 294 30.49 -8.73 -14.09
N ARG A 295 29.83 -7.88 -14.88
CA ARG A 295 29.51 -8.14 -16.30
C ARG A 295 30.39 -7.36 -17.29
N PRO A 296 30.47 -7.78 -18.57
CA PRO A 296 31.09 -7.00 -19.63
C PRO A 296 30.41 -5.64 -19.80
N GLY A 297 31.19 -4.60 -20.14
CA GLY A 297 30.68 -3.24 -20.35
C GLY A 297 31.25 -2.17 -19.42
N PHE A 298 32.16 -2.53 -18.52
CA PHE A 298 32.93 -1.55 -17.75
C PHE A 298 33.78 -0.70 -18.71
N PRO A 299 33.73 0.64 -18.65
CA PRO A 299 34.61 1.48 -19.47
C PRO A 299 36.06 1.14 -19.14
N ALA A 300 36.81 0.68 -20.14
CA ALA A 300 38.23 0.45 -19.96
C ALA A 300 38.88 1.79 -19.54
N GLY A 301 39.44 1.83 -18.33
CA GLY A 301 40.13 3.02 -17.81
C GLY A 301 39.43 3.80 -16.70
N THR A 302 38.24 3.42 -16.22
CA THR A 302 37.70 4.02 -14.99
C THR A 302 38.61 3.66 -13.82
N GLN A 303 39.30 4.66 -13.28
CA GLN A 303 40.21 4.51 -12.15
C GLN A 303 39.46 4.82 -10.86
N VAL A 304 39.23 3.82 -10.02
CA VAL A 304 38.69 4.04 -8.68
C VAL A 304 39.86 4.14 -7.71
N SER A 305 39.91 5.20 -6.91
CA SER A 305 40.88 5.32 -5.82
C SER A 305 40.19 5.53 -4.49
N LEU A 306 40.71 4.89 -3.44
CA LEU A 306 40.29 5.11 -2.06
C LEU A 306 41.52 5.50 -1.24
N ASP A 307 41.44 6.54 -0.42
CA ASP A 307 42.57 7.04 0.38
C ASP A 307 43.82 7.34 -0.47
N ASN A 308 43.64 7.96 -1.63
CA ASN A 308 44.67 8.23 -2.63
C ASN A 308 45.41 6.98 -3.17
N ARG A 309 44.88 5.78 -2.92
CA ARG A 309 45.39 4.53 -3.48
C ARG A 309 44.52 4.07 -4.64
N LEU A 310 45.13 3.91 -5.81
CA LEU A 310 44.45 3.31 -6.96
C LEU A 310 44.06 1.87 -6.64
N LEU A 311 42.78 1.56 -6.79
CA LEU A 311 42.21 0.22 -6.62
C LEU A 311 42.21 -0.51 -7.97
N ALA A 312 42.37 -1.84 -7.91
CA ALA A 312 42.23 -2.67 -9.10
C ALA A 312 40.77 -2.61 -9.61
N GLY A 313 40.61 -2.41 -10.92
CA GLY A 313 39.31 -2.52 -11.57
C GLY A 313 38.77 -3.95 -11.54
N CYS A 314 37.46 -4.11 -11.72
CA CYS A 314 36.83 -5.42 -11.76
C CYS A 314 37.15 -6.16 -13.07
N ARG A 315 37.35 -7.47 -12.96
CA ARG A 315 37.32 -8.40 -14.09
C ARG A 315 35.91 -8.95 -14.25
N VAL A 316 35.55 -9.27 -15.50
CA VAL A 316 34.29 -9.97 -15.78
C VAL A 316 34.29 -11.30 -15.03
N GLY A 317 33.20 -11.59 -14.32
CA GLY A 317 33.07 -12.77 -13.48
C GLY A 317 33.58 -12.61 -12.05
N ASP A 318 34.21 -11.49 -11.68
CA ASP A 318 34.58 -11.24 -10.28
C ASP A 318 33.34 -11.23 -9.39
N VAL A 319 33.40 -12.01 -8.32
CA VAL A 319 32.30 -12.21 -7.36
C VAL A 319 32.59 -11.46 -6.05
N GLY A 320 31.59 -10.72 -5.59
CA GLY A 320 31.57 -10.07 -4.29
C GLY A 320 30.40 -10.59 -3.46
N ARG A 321 30.61 -10.77 -2.16
CA ARG A 321 29.63 -11.26 -1.20
C ARG A 321 29.36 -10.18 -0.18
N TYR A 322 28.10 -9.81 0.03
CA TYR A 322 27.70 -8.77 0.98
C TYR A 322 26.56 -9.27 1.85
N VAL A 323 26.59 -8.99 3.14
CA VAL A 323 25.39 -9.06 3.98
C VAL A 323 24.70 -7.72 3.89
N SER A 324 23.38 -7.72 3.79
CA SER A 324 22.62 -6.50 3.96
C SER A 324 21.75 -6.47 5.19
N SER A 325 21.56 -5.26 5.70
CA SER A 325 20.57 -4.93 6.72
C SER A 325 19.77 -3.72 6.26
N LEU A 326 18.46 -3.77 6.44
CA LEU A 326 17.57 -2.62 6.30
C LEU A 326 17.35 -1.96 7.66
N SER A 327 17.20 -0.64 7.69
CA SER A 327 16.66 0.05 8.86
C SER A 327 15.19 -0.32 9.10
N ASP A 328 14.71 -0.14 10.33
CA ASP A 328 13.32 -0.48 10.73
C ASP A 328 12.24 0.21 9.88
N ASP A 329 12.54 1.39 9.35
CA ASP A 329 11.66 2.17 8.47
C ASP A 329 11.87 1.87 6.97
N GLY A 330 12.81 0.97 6.64
CA GLY A 330 13.19 0.63 5.27
C GLY A 330 13.86 1.76 4.49
N SER A 331 14.17 2.90 5.12
CA SER A 331 14.73 4.06 4.43
C SER A 331 16.24 3.95 4.19
N GLN A 332 16.91 3.05 4.91
CA GLN A 332 18.35 2.82 4.78
C GLN A 332 18.67 1.35 4.52
N LEU A 333 19.55 1.12 3.55
CA LEU A 333 20.13 -0.17 3.23
C LEU A 333 21.63 -0.12 3.55
N THR A 334 22.10 -0.92 4.49
CA THR A 334 23.54 -1.09 4.73
C THR A 334 24.02 -2.38 4.09
N LEU A 335 24.99 -2.28 3.19
CA LEU A 335 25.73 -3.42 2.65
C LEU A 335 27.07 -3.55 3.37
N THR A 336 27.33 -4.71 3.96
CA THR A 336 28.60 -5.04 4.61
C THR A 336 29.30 -6.12 3.82
N SER A 337 30.53 -5.85 3.39
CA SER A 337 31.32 -6.83 2.64
C SER A 337 31.71 -8.03 3.49
N LEU A 338 31.44 -9.22 2.97
CA LEU A 338 32.04 -10.49 3.45
C LEU A 338 33.33 -10.82 2.71
N GLY A 339 33.58 -10.15 1.58
CA GLY A 339 34.71 -10.38 0.71
C GLY A 339 34.34 -10.12 -0.75
N ASP A 340 35.20 -9.40 -1.45
CA ASP A 340 35.03 -9.09 -2.86
C ASP A 340 36.35 -9.22 -3.62
N ALA A 341 36.33 -10.01 -4.70
CA ALA A 341 37.45 -10.16 -5.63
C ALA A 341 37.80 -8.85 -6.36
N CYS A 342 36.87 -7.89 -6.41
CA CYS A 342 37.04 -6.56 -6.99
C CYS A 342 37.09 -5.47 -5.89
N PRO A 343 38.29 -5.01 -5.46
CA PRO A 343 38.42 -4.00 -4.41
C PRO A 343 37.74 -2.66 -4.73
N SER A 344 37.68 -2.28 -6.02
CA SER A 344 37.00 -1.05 -6.44
C SER A 344 35.48 -1.12 -6.29
N ARG A 345 34.87 -2.29 -6.50
CA ARG A 345 33.44 -2.50 -6.25
C ARG A 345 33.17 -2.50 -4.75
N ASP A 346 34.01 -3.19 -3.97
CA ASP A 346 33.89 -3.23 -2.51
C ASP A 346 33.90 -1.83 -1.88
N ALA A 347 34.91 -1.04 -2.25
CA ALA A 347 35.06 0.34 -1.81
C ALA A 347 33.85 1.20 -2.12
N VAL A 348 33.02 0.82 -3.10
CA VAL A 348 31.82 1.57 -3.48
C VAL A 348 30.55 0.94 -2.91
N LEU A 349 30.40 -0.37 -2.83
CA LEU A 349 29.17 -1.02 -2.40
C LEU A 349 29.03 -1.14 -0.88
N ALA A 350 30.12 -1.38 -0.15
CA ALA A 350 30.10 -1.67 1.28
C ALA A 350 29.85 -0.43 2.16
N ARG A 351 28.59 0.04 2.18
CA ARG A 351 28.15 1.26 2.89
C ARG A 351 26.65 1.27 3.15
N THR A 352 26.19 2.33 3.80
CA THR A 352 24.77 2.67 3.93
C THR A 352 24.30 3.51 2.74
N TRP A 353 23.13 3.15 2.23
CA TRP A 353 22.40 3.77 1.14
C TRP A 353 21.03 4.21 1.62
N THR A 354 20.51 5.31 1.09
CA THR A 354 19.21 5.88 1.45
C THR A 354 18.24 5.68 0.30
N LEU A 355 17.04 5.19 0.56
CA LEU A 355 16.01 4.97 -0.47
C LEU A 355 15.61 6.31 -1.11
N VAL A 356 15.58 6.34 -2.44
CA VAL A 356 14.97 7.44 -3.21
C VAL A 356 13.46 7.14 -3.30
N PRO A 357 12.59 8.03 -2.77
CA PRO A 357 11.15 7.81 -2.75
C PRO A 357 10.48 7.87 -4.12
#